data_AF-A3Z1V9-F1
#
_entry.id   AF-A3Z1V9-F1
#
_cell.length_a   1.000
_cell.length_b   1.000
_cell.length_c   1.000
_cell.angle_alpha   90.00
_cell.angle_beta   90.00
_cell.angle_gamma   90.00
#
_symmetry.space_group_name_H-M   'P 1'
#
loop_
_entity.id
_entity.type
_entity.pdbx_description
1 polymer ?
#
loop_
_entity_poly.entity_id
_entity_poly.type
_entity_poly.pdbx_seq_one_letter_code
_entity_poly.pdbx_strand_id
1 'polypeptide(L)'
;MSHHCLGPALAITALLASPGGVWAAATTYDTRHDCRLWRSSRGLERVEIANRLGAANLLTKEHNFAVATPGESRSLYSSSDIRRLCALQ
;
A
#
# COMPACT_ATOMS: atom_id res chain seq x y z
N MET A 1 -33.61 -41.93 -36.78
CA MET A 1 -33.03 -40.68 -36.26
C MET A 1 -33.44 -40.57 -34.81
N SER A 2 -32.57 -41.02 -33.91
CA SER A 2 -32.82 -41.01 -32.46
C SER A 2 -31.67 -40.25 -31.82
N HIS A 3 -31.97 -39.09 -31.25
CA HIS A 3 -30.97 -38.23 -30.61
C HIS A 3 -30.93 -38.52 -29.12
N HIS A 4 -29.76 -38.98 -28.65
CA HIS A 4 -29.46 -39.19 -27.25
C HIS A 4 -29.20 -37.84 -26.56
N CYS A 5 -30.03 -37.49 -25.58
CA CYS A 5 -29.73 -36.43 -24.62
C CYS A 5 -28.78 -36.98 -23.54
N LEU A 6 -27.48 -36.76 -23.70
CA LEU A 6 -26.51 -36.82 -22.61
C LEU A 6 -26.18 -35.39 -22.20
N GLY A 7 -26.92 -34.89 -21.21
CA GLY A 7 -26.58 -33.64 -20.54
C GLY A 7 -25.28 -33.80 -19.75
N PRO A 8 -24.37 -32.81 -19.76
CA PRO A 8 -23.17 -32.87 -18.96
C PRO A 8 -23.55 -32.85 -17.47
N ALA A 9 -23.20 -33.92 -16.77
CA ALA A 9 -23.24 -33.99 -15.31
C ALA A 9 -22.27 -32.93 -14.77
N LEU A 10 -22.80 -31.74 -14.46
CA LEU A 10 -22.08 -30.69 -13.76
C LEU A 10 -21.78 -31.22 -12.36
N ALA A 11 -20.55 -31.67 -12.16
CA ALA A 11 -19.99 -31.95 -10.85
C ALA A 11 -19.96 -30.63 -10.07
N ILE A 12 -20.97 -30.43 -9.22
CA ILE A 12 -21.02 -29.33 -8.26
C ILE A 12 -19.89 -29.57 -7.26
N THR A 13 -18.76 -28.90 -7.49
CA THR A 13 -17.67 -28.83 -6.53
C THR A 13 -18.19 -27.99 -5.37
N ALA A 14 -18.51 -28.64 -4.25
CA ALA A 14 -18.92 -27.96 -3.04
C ALA A 14 -17.76 -27.07 -2.56
N LEU A 15 -17.86 -25.76 -2.80
CA LEU A 15 -17.03 -24.78 -2.11
C LEU A 15 -17.45 -24.80 -0.64
N LEU A 16 -16.61 -25.39 0.21
CA LEU A 16 -16.64 -25.20 1.64
C LEU A 16 -16.31 -23.73 1.92
N ALA A 17 -17.35 -22.89 1.96
CA ALA A 17 -17.27 -21.56 2.53
C ALA A 17 -17.02 -21.71 4.03
N SER A 18 -15.75 -21.67 4.44
CA SER A 18 -15.42 -21.49 5.84
C SER A 18 -16.07 -20.19 6.34
N PRO A 19 -16.76 -20.18 7.50
CA PRO A 19 -17.36 -18.96 8.06
C PRO A 19 -16.31 -18.00 8.63
N GLY A 20 -15.02 -18.31 8.48
CA GLY A 20 -13.93 -17.41 8.79
C GLY A 20 -13.78 -16.38 7.68
N GLY A 21 -14.68 -15.39 7.67
CA GLY A 21 -14.52 -14.20 6.85
C GLY A 21 -13.10 -13.68 7.01
N VAL A 22 -12.37 -13.59 5.90
CA VAL A 22 -11.06 -12.95 5.86
C VAL A 22 -11.32 -11.48 6.17
N TRP A 23 -11.24 -11.12 7.45
CA TRP A 23 -11.20 -9.72 7.84
C TRP A 23 -9.89 -9.20 7.29
N ALA A 24 -9.93 -8.51 6.16
CA ALA A 24 -8.86 -7.62 5.78
C ALA A 24 -8.70 -6.65 6.93
N ALA A 25 -7.73 -6.89 7.81
CA ALA A 25 -7.33 -5.93 8.81
C ALA A 25 -6.80 -4.74 8.03
N ALA A 26 -7.67 -3.76 7.78
CA ALA A 26 -7.26 -2.48 7.26
C ALA A 26 -6.35 -1.88 8.32
N THR A 27 -5.05 -2.02 8.14
CA THR A 27 -4.07 -1.28 8.92
C THR A 27 -4.32 0.19 8.62
N THR A 28 -5.00 0.87 9.53
CA THR A 28 -5.28 2.30 9.38
C THR A 28 -3.93 3.01 9.46
N TYR A 29 -3.48 3.56 8.35
CA TYR A 29 -2.29 4.38 8.33
C TYR A 29 -2.54 5.67 9.12
N ASP A 30 -1.85 5.85 10.25
CA ASP A 30 -1.97 7.08 11.06
C ASP A 30 -1.00 8.14 10.53
N THR A 31 -1.48 8.90 9.54
CA THR A 31 -0.75 10.02 8.93
C THR A 31 -0.35 11.06 9.98
N ARG A 32 -1.18 11.28 11.01
CA ARG A 32 -0.92 12.30 12.04
C ARG A 32 0.24 11.87 12.94
N HIS A 33 0.31 10.59 13.30
CA HIS A 33 1.43 10.01 14.02
C HIS A 33 2.73 10.12 13.21
N ASP A 34 2.72 9.68 11.95
CA ASP A 34 3.90 9.74 11.10
C ASP A 34 4.35 11.17 10.83
N CYS A 35 3.44 12.14 10.73
CA CYS A 35 3.81 13.56 10.64
C CYS A 35 4.49 14.10 11.91
N ARG A 36 4.13 13.61 13.11
CA ARG A 36 4.85 13.95 14.34
C ARG A 36 6.26 13.34 14.33
N LEU A 37 6.37 12.06 14.01
CA LEU A 37 7.67 11.36 13.90
C LEU A 37 8.57 11.99 12.84
N TRP A 38 8.03 12.38 11.69
CA TRP A 38 8.79 13.03 10.64
C TRP A 38 9.39 14.37 11.08
N ARG A 39 8.65 15.14 11.90
CA ARG A 39 9.13 16.42 12.43
C ARG A 39 10.29 16.22 13.42
N SER A 40 10.22 15.19 14.26
CA SER A 40 11.25 14.90 15.29
C SER A 40 12.44 14.09 14.77
N SER A 41 12.28 13.35 13.68
CA SER A 41 13.32 12.49 13.10
C SER A 41 14.36 13.26 12.30
N ARG A 42 15.52 12.59 12.10
CA ARG A 42 16.67 13.10 11.36
C ARG A 42 17.28 11.98 10.50
N GLY A 43 18.16 12.35 9.57
CA GLY A 43 18.90 11.38 8.76
C GLY A 43 18.00 10.38 8.01
N LEU A 44 18.39 9.10 8.06
CA LEU A 44 17.72 8.01 7.37
C LEU A 44 16.28 7.77 7.85
N GLU A 45 16.05 7.83 9.15
CA GLU A 45 14.70 7.66 9.73
C GLU A 45 13.72 8.67 9.12
N ARG A 46 14.16 9.93 8.99
CA ARG A 46 13.34 10.99 8.39
C ARG A 46 12.99 10.70 6.93
N VAL A 47 13.93 10.13 6.18
CA VAL A 47 13.74 9.72 4.78
C VAL A 47 12.72 8.60 4.67
N GLU A 48 12.82 7.59 5.53
CA GLU A 48 11.89 6.47 5.56
C GLU A 48 10.47 6.92 5.90
N ILE A 49 10.31 7.76 6.92
CA ILE A 49 9.00 8.29 7.29
C ILE A 49 8.43 9.17 6.15
N ALA A 50 9.26 9.99 5.51
CA ALA A 50 8.82 10.77 4.33
C ALA A 50 8.33 9.87 3.20
N ASN A 51 9.02 8.75 2.95
CA ASN A 51 8.63 7.78 1.94
C ASN A 51 7.31 7.08 2.28
N ARG A 52 7.08 6.73 3.55
CA ARG A 52 5.79 6.20 4.02
C ARG A 52 4.67 7.22 3.86
N LEU A 53 4.88 8.45 4.31
CA LEU A 53 3.91 9.55 4.20
C LEU A 53 3.51 9.82 2.76
N GLY A 54 4.50 9.94 1.85
CA GLY A 54 4.23 10.20 0.44
C GLY A 54 3.49 9.05 -0.24
N ALA A 55 3.86 7.80 0.05
CA ALA A 55 3.20 6.62 -0.53
C ALA A 55 1.75 6.48 -0.04
N ALA A 56 1.51 6.63 1.26
CA ALA A 56 0.18 6.49 1.85
C ALA A 56 -0.78 7.62 1.45
N ASN A 57 -0.24 8.79 1.11
CA ASN A 57 -1.04 9.97 0.69
C ASN A 57 -0.98 10.22 -0.82
N LEU A 58 -0.49 9.25 -1.60
CA LEU A 58 -0.48 9.28 -3.07
C LEU A 58 0.19 10.53 -3.65
N LEU A 59 1.24 11.03 -2.98
CA LEU A 59 2.00 12.18 -3.48
C LEU A 59 2.74 11.79 -4.77
N THR A 60 2.98 12.78 -5.63
CA THR A 60 3.84 12.56 -6.80
C THR A 60 5.29 12.41 -6.34
N LYS A 61 5.97 11.35 -6.79
CA LYS A 61 7.40 11.19 -6.54
C LYS A 61 8.16 12.30 -7.26
N GLU A 62 8.95 13.06 -6.52
CA GLU A 62 9.84 14.07 -7.09
C GLU A 62 10.98 13.38 -7.87
N HIS A 63 11.41 12.22 -7.38
CA HIS A 63 12.48 11.45 -7.98
C HIS A 63 11.97 10.06 -8.38
N ASN A 64 12.06 9.74 -9.68
CA ASN A 64 11.91 8.38 -10.18
C ASN A 64 13.31 7.76 -10.33
N PHE A 65 13.76 7.06 -9.29
CA PHE A 65 15.01 6.31 -9.38
C PHE A 65 14.73 4.98 -10.08
N ALA A 66 14.90 4.97 -11.41
CA ALA A 66 14.88 3.73 -12.19
C ALA A 66 16.07 2.80 -11.85
N VAL A 67 17.09 3.35 -11.18
CA VAL A 67 18.27 2.63 -10.69
C VAL A 67 18.61 3.21 -9.31
N ALA A 68 18.24 2.52 -8.24
CA ALA A 68 18.73 2.85 -6.89
C ALA A 68 19.97 2.00 -6.60
N THR A 69 21.05 2.62 -6.12
CA THR A 69 22.20 1.88 -5.60
C THR A 69 21.75 1.10 -4.37
N PRO A 70 22.00 -0.23 -4.27
CA PRO A 70 21.62 -0.99 -3.08
C PRO A 70 22.24 -0.37 -1.81
N GLY A 71 21.40 0.00 -0.85
CA GLY A 71 21.80 0.65 0.41
C GLY A 71 21.74 2.18 0.40
N GLU A 72 21.48 2.82 -0.76
CA GLU A 72 21.31 4.26 -0.84
C GLU A 72 19.87 4.67 -0.51
N SER A 73 19.66 5.17 0.71
CA SER A 73 18.36 5.68 1.14
C SER A 73 18.23 7.16 0.81
N ARG A 74 17.44 7.47 -0.21
CA ARG A 74 17.02 8.83 -0.57
C ARG A 74 15.52 8.98 -0.44
N SER A 75 15.08 10.20 -0.17
CA SER A 75 13.65 10.49 -0.18
C SER A 75 13.13 10.50 -1.61
N LEU A 76 12.05 9.77 -1.85
CA LEU A 76 11.37 9.71 -3.15
C LEU A 76 10.45 10.93 -3.35
N TYR A 77 10.04 11.56 -2.26
CA TYR A 77 9.08 12.66 -2.22
C TYR A 77 9.73 13.93 -1.70
N SER A 78 9.27 15.07 -2.20
CA SER A 78 9.85 16.36 -1.80
C SER A 78 9.57 16.69 -0.34
N SER A 79 10.57 17.24 0.34
CA SER A 79 10.40 17.73 1.72
C SER A 79 9.37 18.86 1.81
N SER A 80 9.13 19.63 0.75
CA SER A 80 8.08 20.65 0.72
C SER A 80 6.68 20.05 0.70
N ASP A 81 6.50 18.98 -0.08
CA ASP A 81 5.20 18.30 -0.19
C ASP A 81 4.85 17.58 1.10
N ILE A 82 5.83 16.90 1.72
CA ILE A 82 5.65 16.29 3.04
C ILE A 82 5.32 17.35 4.08
N ARG A 83 5.98 18.52 4.04
CA ARG A 83 5.67 19.62 4.95
C ARG A 83 4.26 20.16 4.75
N ARG A 84 3.82 20.31 3.49
CA ARG A 84 2.46 20.76 3.16
C ARG A 84 1.43 19.74 3.62
N LEU A 85 1.64 18.45 3.36
CA LEU A 85 0.81 17.36 3.85
C LEU A 85 0.66 17.42 5.36
N CYS A 86 1.77 17.50 6.10
CA CYS A 86 1.73 17.50 7.56
C CYS A 86 1.18 18.79 8.19
N ALA A 87 1.12 19.89 7.44
CA ALA A 87 0.47 21.12 7.89
C ALA A 87 -1.06 21.03 7.89
N LEU A 88 -1.64 20.04 7.19
CA LEU A 88 -3.08 19.81 7.11
C LEU A 88 -3.61 18.83 8.18
N GLN A 89 -2.73 18.25 9.00
CA GLN A 89 -3.02 17.19 9.98
C GLN A 89 -3.11 17.69 11.43
#